data_AF-A0AAD1H5M8-F1
#
_entry.id   AF-A0AAD1H5M8-F1
#
_cell.length_a   1.000
_cell.length_b   1.000
_cell.length_c   1.000
_cell.angle_alpha   90.00
_cell.angle_beta   90.00
_cell.angle_gamma   90.00
#
_symmetry.space_group_name_H-M   'P 1'
#
loop_
_entity.id
_entity.type
_entity.pdbx_description
1 polymer ?
#
loop_
_entity_poly.entity_id
_entity_poly.type
_entity_poly.pdbx_seq_one_letter_code
_entity_poly.pdbx_strand_id
1 'polypeptide(L)' 'MVLREPTSINDIRTAIRELSRRADLARREGRHEDAAELEQRVQGYREELGRRP' A
#
# COMPACT_ATOMS: atom_id res chain seq x y z
N MET A 1 -8.84 18.12 -0.32
CA MET A 1 -7.66 17.80 -1.16
C MET A 1 -7.99 16.56 -1.97
N VAL A 2 -7.96 16.66 -3.30
CA VAL A 2 -8.30 15.56 -4.22
C VAL A 2 -7.23 14.47 -4.09
N LEU A 3 -7.61 13.30 -3.59
CA LEU A 3 -6.77 12.10 -3.63
C LEU A 3 -6.60 11.73 -5.10
N ARG A 4 -5.49 12.19 -5.69
CA ARG A 4 -5.09 11.81 -7.04
C ARG A 4 -4.93 10.30 -7.04
N GLU A 5 -5.76 9.63 -7.83
CA GLU A 5 -5.53 8.24 -8.19
C GLU A 5 -4.09 8.13 -8.71
N PRO A 6 -3.26 7.23 -8.16
CA PRO A 6 -1.84 7.17 -8.50
C PRO A 6 -1.69 6.86 -10.00
N THR A 7 -1.45 7.91 -10.80
CA THR A 7 -1.49 7.83 -12.25
C THR A 7 -0.19 7.26 -12.83
N SER A 8 0.87 7.19 -12.01
CA SER A 8 2.19 6.70 -12.40
C SER A 8 2.68 5.56 -11.50
N ILE A 9 3.49 4.68 -12.09
CA ILE A 9 4.23 3.61 -11.39
C ILE A 9 4.97 4.13 -10.15
N ASN A 10 5.50 5.35 -10.22
CA ASN A 10 6.22 5.97 -9.12
C ASN A 10 5.28 6.36 -7.95
N ASP A 11 4.07 6.83 -8.25
CA ASP A 11 3.02 7.06 -7.25
C ASP A 11 2.55 5.74 -6.63
N ILE A 12 2.39 4.67 -7.42
CA ILE A 12 2.03 3.35 -6.91
C ILE A 12 3.11 2.82 -5.94
N ARG A 13 4.39 2.96 -6.30
CA ARG A 13 5.51 2.61 -5.41
C ARG A 13 5.53 3.43 -4.13
N THR A 14 5.20 4.72 -4.23
CA THR A 14 5.10 5.62 -3.07
C THR A 14 3.95 5.21 -2.17
N ALA A 15 2.77 4.93 -2.75
CA ALA A 15 1.59 4.43 -2.03
C ALA A 15 1.87 3.10 -1.34
N ILE A 16 2.54 2.15 -2.00
CA ILE A 16 2.98 0.89 -1.38
C ILE A 16 3.86 1.15 -0.15
N ARG A 17 4.84 2.05 -0.26
CA ARG A 17 5.76 2.35 0.83
C ARG A 17 5.02 2.98 2.02
N GLU A 18 4.06 3.85 1.75
CA GLU A 18 3.26 4.52 2.76
C GLU A 18 2.29 3.56 3.45
N LEU A 19 1.61 2.69 2.69
CA LEU A 19 0.75 1.63 3.21
C LEU A 19 1.53 0.61 4.03
N SER A 20 2.72 0.21 3.57
CA SER A 20 3.59 -0.72 4.30
C SER A 20 4.07 -0.12 5.63
N ARG A 21 4.38 1.18 5.66
CA ARG A 21 4.72 1.88 6.91
C ARG A 21 3.54 1.94 7.88
N ARG A 22 2.31 2.16 7.37
CA ARG A 22 1.09 2.09 8.20
C ARG A 22 0.83 0.68 8.71
N ALA A 23 1.07 -0.35 7.90
CA ALA A 23 0.91 -1.74 8.31
C ALA A 23 1.89 -2.10 9.43
N ASP A 24 3.16 -1.70 9.33
CA ASP A 24 4.15 -1.92 10.40
C ASP A 24 3.75 -1.20 11.70
N LEU A 25 3.23 0.03 11.60
CA LEU A 25 2.72 0.77 12.75
C LEU A 25 1.51 0.05 13.39
N ALA A 26 0.55 -0.37 12.58
CA ALA A 26 -0.61 -1.12 13.03
C ALA A 26 -0.21 -2.44 13.73
N ARG A 27 0.78 -3.18 13.19
CA ARG A 27 1.33 -4.36 13.87
C ARG A 27 1.95 -4.02 15.23
N ARG A 28 2.70 -2.92 15.32
CA ARG A 28 3.30 -2.46 16.59
C ARG A 28 2.26 -2.07 17.63
N GLU A 29 1.13 -1.52 17.19
CA GLU A 29 0.01 -1.14 18.06
C GLU A 29 -0.92 -2.33 18.39
N GLY A 30 -0.61 -3.55 17.91
CA GLY A 30 -1.44 -4.74 18.12
C GLY A 30 -2.68 -4.79 17.23
N ARG A 31 -2.82 -3.88 16.27
CA ARG A 31 -3.91 -3.82 15.27
C ARG A 31 -3.58 -4.72 14.07
N HIS A 32 -3.51 -6.02 14.33
CA HIS A 32 -3.15 -7.02 13.31
C HIS A 32 -4.15 -7.09 12.15
N GLU A 33 -5.44 -6.85 12.40
CA GLU A 33 -6.48 -6.78 11.36
C GLU A 33 -6.21 -5.65 10.36
N ASP A 34 -5.89 -4.47 10.87
CA ASP A 34 -5.62 -3.26 10.09
C ASP A 34 -4.34 -3.45 9.27
N ALA A 35 -3.31 -4.05 9.88
CA ALA A 35 -2.09 -4.44 9.19
C ALA A 35 -2.38 -5.44 8.05
N ALA A 36 -3.21 -6.46 8.29
CA ALA A 36 -3.54 -7.46 7.27
C ALA A 36 -4.31 -6.85 6.08
N GLU A 37 -5.23 -5.92 6.32
CA GLU A 37 -5.90 -5.17 5.25
C GLU A 37 -4.92 -4.31 4.45
N LEU A 38 -4.03 -3.59 5.12
CA LEU A 38 -3.02 -2.75 4.48
C LEU A 38 -2.05 -3.58 3.64
N GLU A 39 -1.62 -4.75 4.11
CA GLU A 39 -0.75 -5.65 3.36
C GLU A 39 -1.46 -6.26 2.14
N GLN A 40 -2.74 -6.62 2.24
CA GLN A 40 -3.53 -7.06 1.09
C GLN A 40 -3.65 -5.97 0.02
N ARG A 41 -3.84 -4.70 0.42
CA ARG A 41 -3.85 -3.58 -0.53
C ARG A 41 -2.49 -3.38 -1.20
N VAL A 42 -1.40 -3.48 -0.44
CA VAL A 42 -0.03 -3.44 -0.99
C VAL A 42 0.19 -4.55 -2.02
N GLN A 43 -0.29 -5.77 -1.74
CA GLN A 43 -0.17 -6.89 -2.65
C GLN A 43 -0.89 -6.62 -3.98
N GLY A 44 -2.11 -6.09 -3.94
CA GLY A 44 -2.84 -5.69 -5.14
C GLY A 44 -2.10 -4.65 -5.99
N TYR A 45 -1.50 -3.63 -5.35
CA TYR A 45 -0.67 -2.65 -6.06
C TYR A 45 0.62 -3.26 -6.64
N ARG A 46 1.23 -4.24 -5.97
CA ARG A 46 2.41 -4.95 -6.49
C ARG A 46 2.08 -5.82 -7.69
N GLU A 47 0.92 -6.48 -7.69
CA GLU A 47 0.44 -7.25 -8.84
C GLU A 47 0.16 -6.34 -10.03
N GLU A 48 -0.46 -5.18 -9.80
CA GLU A 48 -0.68 -4.18 -10.86
C GLU A 48 0.63 -3.64 -11.43
N LEU A 49 1.66 -3.44 -10.59
CA LEU A 49 3.00 -3.11 -11.03
C LEU A 49 3.65 -4.24 -11.84
N GLY A 50 3.49 -5.50 -11.43
CA GLY A 50 4.03 -6.65 -12.15
C GLY A 50 3.38 -6.90 -13.51
N ARG A 51 2.11 -6.50 -13.68
CA ARG A 51 1.41 -6.56 -14.97
C ARG A 51 1.83 -5.46 -15.95
N ARG A 52 2.43 -4.37 -15.48
CA ARG A 52 2.92 -3.27 -16.33
C ARG A 52 4.42 -3.45 -16.55
N PRO A 53 4.88 -3.89 -17.74
CA PRO A 53 6.29 -4.15 -18.03
C PRO A 53 7.16 -2.89 -17.98
#